data_AF-A0A4R9W675-F1
#
_entry.id   AF-A0A4R9W675-F1
#
_cell.length_a   1.000
_cell.length_b   1.000
_cell.length_c   1.000
_cell.angle_alpha   90.00
_cell.angle_beta   90.00
_cell.angle_gamma   90.00
#
_symmetry.space_group_name_H-M   'P 1'
#
loop_
_entity.id
_entity.type
_entity.pdbx_description
1 polymer ?
#
loop_
_entity_poly.entity_id
_entity_poly.type
_entity_poly.pdbx_seq_one_letter_code
_entity_poly.pdbx_strand_id
1 'polypeptide(L)'
;MLAVAICGLLSFALSGLMRWGRVDRRWYDLLIPLGFFLSYWLTYNRLPSFPPVGAVNKVFYLAAVGSILGVATEWTGSRRLGQLLLAAMPVASAAYIGDTIALAQPLDLVVAALAGAAALYALHREADYPDEGSGLRPAIMLAVASAGFAPIAFMGASSSSLQLSLGVAFGIAGIVVGHLSRPNYRFGWASLLGGAAGMMAVAQTVALITRKIDLLALAVLLLLFLVSSACRVILDRLDQKTPALATFVFAGFCLVPAVAAVAVMLARKGFSLPL
;
A
#
# COMPACT_ATOMS: atom_id res chain seq x y z
N MET A 1 6.81 -7.05 -16.59
CA MET A 1 6.39 -5.72 -17.11
C MET A 1 4.98 -5.75 -17.69
N LEU A 2 4.64 -6.68 -18.60
CA LEU A 2 3.28 -6.79 -19.16
C LEU A 2 2.19 -6.92 -18.07
N ALA A 3 2.38 -7.81 -17.09
CA ALA A 3 1.44 -8.01 -15.98
C ALA A 3 1.17 -6.73 -15.16
N VAL A 4 2.20 -5.92 -14.94
CA VAL A 4 2.12 -4.66 -14.19
C VAL A 4 1.32 -3.61 -14.98
N ALA A 5 1.57 -3.52 -16.29
CA ALA A 5 0.80 -2.64 -17.18
C ALA A 5 -0.68 -3.07 -17.25
N ILE A 6 -0.94 -4.39 -17.29
CA ILE A 6 -2.29 -4.94 -17.24
C ILE A 6 -3.01 -4.54 -15.94
N CYS A 7 -2.35 -4.60 -14.77
CA CYS A 7 -2.93 -4.10 -13.52
C CYS A 7 -3.38 -2.64 -13.64
N GLY A 8 -2.53 -1.77 -14.18
CA GLY A 8 -2.84 -0.36 -14.36
C GLY A 8 -4.01 -0.14 -15.31
N LEU A 9 -3.99 -0.79 -16.47
CA LEU A 9 -5.04 -0.68 -17.49
C LEU A 9 -6.39 -1.22 -16.98
N LEU A 10 -6.41 -2.37 -16.33
CA LEU A 10 -7.64 -2.96 -15.80
C LEU A 10 -8.19 -2.13 -14.64
N SER A 11 -7.34 -1.60 -13.75
CA SER A 11 -7.79 -0.75 -12.65
C SER A 11 -8.35 0.58 -13.17
N PHE A 12 -7.72 1.15 -14.21
CA PHE A 12 -8.25 2.32 -14.92
C PHE A 12 -9.59 2.02 -15.61
N ALA A 13 -9.68 0.92 -16.35
CA ALA A 13 -10.91 0.51 -17.04
C ALA A 13 -12.06 0.24 -16.06
N LEU A 14 -11.78 -0.45 -14.95
CA LEU A 14 -12.75 -0.74 -13.89
C LEU A 14 -13.25 0.54 -13.23
N SER A 15 -12.33 1.45 -12.85
CA SER A 15 -12.68 2.78 -12.33
C SER A 15 -13.55 3.56 -13.32
N GLY A 16 -13.19 3.56 -14.60
CA GLY A 16 -13.95 4.19 -15.68
C GLY A 16 -15.35 3.58 -15.85
N LEU A 17 -15.47 2.25 -15.78
CA LEU A 17 -16.74 1.53 -15.87
C LEU A 17 -17.65 1.83 -14.69
N MET A 18 -17.12 1.84 -13.46
CA MET A 18 -17.86 2.23 -12.26
C MET A 18 -18.37 3.67 -12.34
N ARG A 19 -17.57 4.55 -12.97
CA ARG A 19 -17.97 5.94 -13.22
C ARG A 19 -19.10 6.03 -14.23
N TRP A 20 -19.01 5.27 -15.32
CA TRP A 20 -20.08 5.20 -16.32
C TRP A 20 -21.38 4.67 -15.70
N GLY A 21 -21.29 3.58 -14.95
CA GLY A 21 -22.42 2.94 -14.27
C GLY A 21 -23.01 3.72 -13.09
N ARG A 22 -22.48 4.92 -12.78
CA ARG A 22 -22.89 5.76 -11.63
C ARG A 22 -22.94 4.98 -10.32
N VAL A 23 -21.97 4.08 -10.13
CA VAL A 23 -21.90 3.23 -8.94
C VAL A 23 -21.69 4.08 -7.69
N ASP A 24 -22.31 3.69 -6.58
CA ASP A 24 -22.17 4.40 -5.30
C ASP A 24 -20.70 4.55 -4.89
N ARG A 25 -20.38 5.70 -4.30
CA ARG A 25 -19.02 6.07 -3.90
C ARG A 25 -18.36 5.05 -2.95
N ARG A 26 -19.16 4.32 -2.15
CA ARG A 26 -18.68 3.27 -1.22
C ARG A 26 -17.99 2.12 -1.94
N TRP A 27 -18.38 1.80 -3.17
CA TRP A 27 -17.77 0.70 -3.91
C TRP A 27 -16.38 1.03 -4.43
N TYR A 28 -16.03 2.31 -4.57
CA TYR A 28 -14.68 2.73 -4.97
C TYR A 28 -13.63 2.31 -3.93
N ASP A 29 -14.04 2.10 -2.67
CA ASP A 29 -13.15 1.63 -1.60
C ASP A 29 -12.61 0.20 -1.88
N LEU A 30 -13.26 -0.57 -2.77
CA LEU A 30 -12.81 -1.89 -3.19
C LEU A 30 -11.79 -1.88 -4.33
N LEU A 31 -11.57 -0.73 -5.00
CA LEU A 31 -10.67 -0.69 -6.15
C LEU A 31 -9.23 -1.07 -5.78
N ILE A 32 -8.71 -0.60 -4.63
CA ILE A 32 -7.35 -0.94 -4.19
C ILE A 32 -7.23 -2.41 -3.78
N PRO A 33 -8.14 -2.97 -2.94
CA PRO A 33 -8.15 -4.41 -2.67
C PRO A 33 -8.23 -5.27 -3.93
N LEU A 34 -9.11 -4.93 -4.87
CA LEU A 34 -9.23 -5.65 -6.13
C LEU A 34 -7.94 -5.54 -6.96
N GLY A 35 -7.32 -4.35 -7.01
CA GLY A 35 -6.01 -4.16 -7.63
C GLY A 35 -4.91 -5.01 -6.97
N PHE A 36 -4.95 -5.14 -5.64
CA PHE A 36 -4.05 -6.04 -4.90
C PHE A 36 -4.26 -7.51 -5.29
N PHE A 37 -5.51 -8.00 -5.29
CA PHE A 37 -5.80 -9.39 -5.68
C PHE A 37 -5.48 -9.68 -7.13
N LEU A 38 -5.76 -8.75 -8.03
CA LEU A 38 -5.39 -8.84 -9.44
C LEU A 38 -3.87 -8.94 -9.57
N SER A 39 -3.13 -8.09 -8.87
CA SER A 39 -1.67 -8.13 -8.87
C SER A 39 -1.13 -9.42 -8.26
N TYR A 40 -1.74 -9.94 -7.20
CA TYR A 40 -1.39 -11.23 -6.61
C TYR A 40 -1.63 -12.37 -7.60
N TRP A 41 -2.79 -12.40 -8.23
CA TRP A 41 -3.14 -13.41 -9.22
C TRP A 41 -2.18 -13.38 -10.42
N LEU A 42 -1.87 -12.21 -10.96
CA LEU A 42 -0.93 -12.07 -12.08
C LEU A 42 0.52 -12.43 -11.70
N THR A 43 0.89 -12.28 -10.43
CA THR A 43 2.25 -12.62 -9.95
C THR A 43 2.41 -14.11 -9.69
N TYR A 44 1.40 -14.76 -9.08
CA TYR A 44 1.50 -16.14 -8.61
C TYR A 44 0.77 -17.16 -9.49
N ASN A 45 -0.14 -16.70 -10.35
CA ASN A 45 -1.00 -17.49 -11.25
C ASN A 45 -1.70 -18.68 -10.57
N ARG A 46 -1.98 -18.56 -9.26
CA ARG A 46 -2.63 -19.60 -8.47
C ARG A 46 -3.36 -19.00 -7.27
N LEU A 47 -4.48 -19.61 -6.91
CA LEU A 47 -5.11 -19.41 -5.61
C LEU A 47 -4.31 -20.18 -4.56
N PRO A 48 -4.00 -19.56 -3.40
CA PRO A 48 -3.31 -20.26 -2.33
C PRO A 48 -4.18 -21.39 -1.79
N SER A 49 -3.54 -22.51 -1.44
CA SER A 49 -4.20 -23.64 -0.78
C SER A 49 -4.52 -23.31 0.66
N PHE A 50 -5.63 -23.87 1.15
CA PHE A 50 -6.02 -23.81 2.55
C PHE A 50 -5.79 -25.18 3.21
N PRO A 51 -5.07 -25.27 4.35
CA PRO A 51 -4.47 -24.17 5.12
C PRO A 51 -3.19 -23.59 4.46
N PRO A 52 -2.90 -22.29 4.66
CA PRO A 52 -1.72 -21.65 4.09
C PRO A 52 -0.44 -22.12 4.76
N VAL A 53 0.43 -22.78 3.99
CA VAL A 53 1.73 -23.26 4.47
C VAL A 53 2.82 -22.18 4.38
N GLY A 54 2.83 -21.39 3.30
CA GLY A 54 3.85 -20.36 3.07
C GLY A 54 3.44 -18.97 3.53
N ALA A 55 4.42 -18.15 3.97
CA ALA A 55 4.20 -16.76 4.38
C ALA A 55 3.51 -15.93 3.28
N VAL A 56 3.86 -16.15 2.01
CA VAL A 56 3.21 -15.50 0.86
C VAL A 56 1.73 -15.86 0.76
N ASN A 57 1.35 -17.10 1.02
CA ASN A 57 -0.06 -17.51 1.01
C ASN A 57 -0.84 -16.83 2.13
N LYS A 58 -0.21 -16.64 3.31
CA LYS A 58 -0.80 -15.93 4.44
C LYS A 58 -1.16 -14.48 4.08
N VAL A 59 -0.35 -13.80 3.27
CA VAL A 59 -0.62 -12.44 2.79
C VAL A 59 -1.96 -12.35 2.06
N PHE A 60 -2.27 -13.31 1.18
CA PHE A 60 -3.55 -13.32 0.46
C PHE A 60 -4.74 -13.37 1.42
N TYR A 61 -4.69 -14.25 2.42
CA TYR A 61 -5.76 -14.39 3.40
C TYR A 61 -5.87 -13.16 4.32
N LEU A 62 -4.75 -12.55 4.71
CA LEU A 62 -4.75 -11.29 5.47
C LEU A 62 -5.40 -10.16 4.68
N ALA A 63 -5.06 -10.00 3.40
CA ALA A 63 -5.69 -9.02 2.52
C ALA A 63 -7.20 -9.31 2.35
N ALA A 64 -7.60 -10.59 2.26
CA ALA A 64 -9.01 -10.99 2.10
C ALA A 64 -9.82 -10.69 3.35
N VAL A 65 -9.34 -11.11 4.52
CA VAL A 65 -9.95 -10.83 5.82
C VAL A 65 -10.02 -9.32 6.04
N GLY A 66 -8.93 -8.59 5.78
CA GLY A 66 -8.88 -7.14 5.88
C GLY A 66 -9.86 -6.44 4.95
N SER A 67 -10.05 -6.93 3.72
CA SER A 67 -11.04 -6.40 2.78
C SER A 67 -12.47 -6.62 3.27
N ILE A 68 -12.79 -7.83 3.74
CA ILE A 68 -14.12 -8.18 4.27
C ILE A 68 -14.43 -7.32 5.51
N LEU A 69 -13.49 -7.23 6.45
CA LEU A 69 -13.63 -6.41 7.65
C LEU A 69 -13.71 -4.91 7.32
N GLY A 70 -12.98 -4.47 6.29
CA GLY A 70 -13.05 -3.11 5.76
C GLY A 70 -14.41 -2.77 5.14
N VAL A 71 -15.06 -3.71 4.46
CA VAL A 71 -16.43 -3.54 3.97
C VAL A 71 -17.43 -3.56 5.13
N ALA A 72 -17.26 -4.48 6.08
CA ALA A 72 -18.15 -4.59 7.24
C ALA A 72 -18.09 -3.33 8.13
N THR A 73 -16.89 -2.77 8.34
CA THR A 73 -16.72 -1.49 9.06
C THR A 73 -17.40 -0.34 8.35
N GLU A 74 -17.29 -0.29 7.02
CA GLU A 74 -17.94 0.72 6.20
C GLU A 74 -19.48 0.62 6.27
N TRP A 75 -20.03 -0.59 6.25
CA TRP A 75 -21.48 -0.81 6.35
C TRP A 75 -22.05 -0.57 7.74
N THR A 76 -21.29 -0.91 8.78
CA THR A 76 -21.70 -0.62 10.16
C THR A 76 -21.56 0.86 10.52
N GLY A 77 -20.78 1.64 9.74
CA GLY A 77 -20.47 3.03 10.04
C GLY A 77 -19.69 3.24 11.35
N SER A 78 -19.16 2.15 11.94
CA SER A 78 -18.56 2.19 13.27
C SER A 78 -17.10 2.63 13.19
N ARG A 79 -16.87 3.92 13.47
CA ARG A 79 -15.50 4.48 13.56
C ARG A 79 -14.64 3.76 14.59
N ARG A 80 -15.24 3.34 15.72
CA ARG A 80 -14.53 2.60 16.79
C ARG A 80 -14.04 1.25 16.30
N LEU A 81 -14.87 0.52 15.55
CA LEU A 81 -14.48 -0.78 14.97
C LEU A 81 -13.33 -0.61 13.97
N GLY A 82 -13.42 0.40 13.09
CA GLY A 82 -12.36 0.72 12.14
C GLY A 82 -11.02 1.04 12.83
N GLN A 83 -11.04 1.87 13.88
CA GLN A 83 -9.85 2.21 14.66
C GLN A 83 -9.25 1.00 15.40
N LEU A 84 -10.09 0.14 15.96
CA LEU A 84 -9.64 -1.09 16.61
C LEU A 84 -8.98 -2.04 15.61
N LEU A 85 -9.58 -2.22 14.43
CA LEU A 85 -9.03 -3.05 13.37
C LEU A 85 -7.74 -2.45 12.77
N LEU A 86 -7.66 -1.13 12.68
CA LEU A 86 -6.46 -0.42 12.25
C LEU A 86 -5.26 -0.72 13.16
N ALA A 87 -5.48 -0.81 14.47
CA ALA A 87 -4.45 -1.18 15.43
C ALA A 87 -4.19 -2.70 15.48
N ALA A 88 -5.24 -3.51 15.34
CA ALA A 88 -5.14 -4.96 15.45
C ALA A 88 -4.50 -5.63 14.22
N MET A 89 -4.78 -5.14 13.01
CA MET A 89 -4.30 -5.76 11.76
C MET A 89 -2.77 -5.85 11.65
N PRO A 90 -1.98 -4.79 11.94
CA PRO A 90 -0.52 -4.87 11.94
C PRO A 90 0.04 -5.91 12.88
N VAL A 91 -0.55 -6.04 14.08
CA VAL A 91 -0.13 -6.99 15.11
C VAL A 91 -0.50 -8.40 14.69
N ALA A 92 -1.74 -8.62 14.27
CA ALA A 92 -2.23 -9.92 13.79
C ALA A 92 -1.43 -10.40 12.57
N SER A 93 -1.13 -9.51 11.63
CA SER A 93 -0.32 -9.80 10.45
C SER A 93 1.12 -10.18 10.82
N ALA A 94 1.78 -9.40 11.67
CA ALA A 94 3.14 -9.69 12.12
C ALA A 94 3.22 -11.02 12.89
N ALA A 95 2.28 -11.27 13.80
CA ALA A 95 2.18 -12.53 14.55
C ALA A 95 1.92 -13.73 13.63
N TYR A 96 0.98 -13.58 12.69
CA TYR A 96 0.59 -14.67 11.80
C TYR A 96 1.67 -15.02 10.78
N ILE A 97 2.34 -14.03 10.22
CA ILE A 97 3.46 -14.22 9.27
C ILE A 97 4.69 -14.73 10.02
N GLY A 98 5.02 -14.12 11.15
CA GLY A 98 6.20 -14.39 11.97
C GLY A 98 6.08 -15.57 12.92
N ASP A 99 5.00 -16.36 12.87
CA ASP A 99 4.72 -17.48 13.78
C ASP A 99 5.93 -18.42 13.97
N THR A 100 6.66 -18.74 12.90
CA THR A 100 7.84 -19.62 12.95
C THR A 100 9.08 -19.01 13.61
N ILE A 101 9.13 -17.69 13.76
CA ILE A 101 10.25 -16.94 14.34
C ILE A 101 9.86 -16.15 15.59
N ALA A 102 8.58 -16.16 15.97
CA ALA A 102 8.02 -15.31 17.02
C ALA A 102 8.74 -15.47 18.37
N LEU A 103 9.14 -16.70 18.70
CA LEU A 103 9.86 -17.02 19.94
C LEU A 103 11.36 -16.71 19.86
N ALA A 104 11.95 -16.73 18.67
CA ALA A 104 13.38 -16.52 18.48
C ALA A 104 13.73 -15.03 18.37
N GLN A 105 12.84 -14.21 17.80
CA GLN A 105 13.09 -12.81 17.48
C GLN A 105 11.85 -11.94 17.79
N PRO A 106 11.44 -11.83 19.07
CA PRO A 106 10.23 -11.09 19.45
C PRO A 106 10.33 -9.59 19.15
N LEU A 107 11.53 -9.02 19.23
CA LEU A 107 11.76 -7.59 18.95
C LEU A 107 11.49 -7.24 17.49
N ASP A 108 11.90 -8.09 16.54
CA ASP A 108 11.68 -7.84 15.11
C ASP A 108 10.18 -7.86 14.77
N LEU A 109 9.42 -8.73 15.45
CA LEU A 109 7.96 -8.81 15.32
C LEU A 109 7.27 -7.54 15.84
N VAL A 110 7.71 -7.05 17.00
CA VAL A 110 7.20 -5.78 17.58
C VAL A 110 7.53 -4.60 16.67
N VAL A 111 8.77 -4.50 16.17
CA VAL A 111 9.17 -3.43 15.26
C VAL A 111 8.37 -3.47 13.96
N ALA A 112 8.18 -4.66 13.37
CA ALA A 112 7.38 -4.82 12.15
C ALA A 112 5.89 -4.48 12.36
N ALA A 113 5.34 -4.81 13.53
CA ALA A 113 3.97 -4.45 13.89
C ALA A 113 3.82 -2.93 14.08
N LEU A 114 4.74 -2.29 14.82
CA LEU A 114 4.73 -0.84 15.05
C LEU A 114 4.92 -0.04 13.76
N ALA A 115 5.86 -0.46 12.90
CA ALA A 115 6.07 0.17 11.60
C ALA A 115 4.83 0.04 10.70
N GLY A 116 4.20 -1.15 10.67
CA GLY A 116 2.95 -1.36 9.94
C GLY A 116 1.80 -0.50 10.47
N ALA A 117 1.65 -0.43 11.80
CA ALA A 117 0.65 0.40 12.46
C ALA A 117 0.88 1.89 12.16
N ALA A 118 2.12 2.37 12.22
CA ALA A 118 2.46 3.75 11.88
C ALA A 118 2.11 4.08 10.42
N ALA A 119 2.42 3.20 9.48
CA ALA A 119 2.10 3.38 8.06
C ALA A 119 0.58 3.41 7.80
N LEU A 120 -0.17 2.45 8.34
CA LEU A 120 -1.62 2.44 8.19
C LEU A 120 -2.28 3.63 8.89
N TYR A 121 -1.81 4.02 10.07
CA TYR A 121 -2.32 5.19 10.78
C TYR A 121 -2.06 6.49 10.02
N ALA A 122 -0.89 6.63 9.39
CA ALA A 122 -0.60 7.79 8.54
C ALA A 122 -1.52 7.85 7.31
N LEU A 123 -1.77 6.73 6.65
CA LEU A 123 -2.74 6.65 5.55
C LEU A 123 -4.17 6.98 6.01
N HIS A 124 -4.58 6.47 7.17
CA HIS A 124 -5.88 6.78 7.75
C HIS A 124 -6.03 8.28 8.04
N ARG A 125 -5.01 8.90 8.66
CA ARG A 125 -5.02 10.34 8.95
C ARG A 125 -5.13 11.19 7.70
N GLU A 126 -4.50 10.77 6.60
CA GLU A 126 -4.61 11.49 5.33
C GLU A 126 -5.97 11.28 4.67
N ALA A 127 -6.56 10.09 4.81
CA ALA A 127 -7.91 9.79 4.30
C ALA A 127 -9.03 10.53 5.06
N ASP A 128 -8.88 10.72 6.38
CA ASP A 128 -9.85 11.42 7.24
C ASP A 128 -9.78 12.95 7.11
N TYR A 129 -8.88 13.50 6.30
CA TYR A 129 -8.69 14.94 6.19
C TYR A 129 -9.84 15.61 5.39
N PRO A 130 -10.43 16.72 5.90
CA PRO A 130 -11.53 17.41 5.25
C PRO A 130 -11.01 18.29 4.11
N ASP A 131 -10.82 17.68 2.94
CA ASP A 131 -10.43 18.38 1.70
C ASP A 131 -11.15 17.69 0.53
N GLU A 132 -11.73 18.45 -0.41
CA GLU A 132 -12.57 17.91 -1.50
C GLU A 132 -11.82 16.93 -2.43
N GLY A 133 -10.48 16.92 -2.39
CA GLY A 133 -9.60 15.99 -3.11
C GLY A 133 -8.87 14.94 -2.24
N SER A 134 -9.21 14.81 -0.95
CA SER A 134 -8.41 14.06 0.03
C SER A 134 -8.26 12.57 -0.27
N GLY A 135 -9.22 11.95 -0.96
CA GLY A 135 -9.20 10.50 -1.23
C GLY A 135 -8.06 10.02 -2.12
N LEU A 136 -7.49 10.89 -2.97
CA LEU A 136 -6.39 10.49 -3.87
C LEU A 136 -5.02 10.51 -3.18
N ARG A 137 -4.81 11.36 -2.17
CA ARG A 137 -3.53 11.48 -1.45
C ARG A 137 -3.08 10.17 -0.79
N PRO A 138 -3.89 9.47 0.03
CA PRO A 138 -3.49 8.19 0.62
C PRO A 138 -3.26 7.11 -0.45
N ALA A 139 -4.02 7.13 -1.55
CA ALA A 139 -3.77 6.23 -2.68
C ALA A 139 -2.41 6.50 -3.32
N ILE A 140 -2.04 7.76 -3.55
CA ILE A 140 -0.72 8.14 -4.08
C ILE A 140 0.39 7.74 -3.11
N MET A 141 0.22 7.99 -1.81
CA MET A 141 1.19 7.55 -0.80
C MET A 141 1.41 6.04 -0.86
N LEU A 142 0.33 5.26 -0.94
CA LEU A 142 0.40 3.80 -1.06
C LEU A 142 1.05 3.35 -2.37
N ALA A 143 0.74 4.00 -3.49
CA ALA A 143 1.33 3.70 -4.79
C ALA A 143 2.84 3.95 -4.80
N VAL A 144 3.27 5.12 -4.31
CA VAL A 144 4.69 5.49 -4.23
C VAL A 144 5.44 4.63 -3.22
N ALA A 145 4.83 4.33 -2.06
CA ALA A 145 5.40 3.40 -1.09
C ALA A 145 5.58 1.99 -1.70
N SER A 146 4.58 1.51 -2.46
CA SER A 146 4.67 0.21 -3.14
C SER A 146 5.75 0.21 -4.22
N ALA A 147 5.85 1.28 -5.01
CA ALA A 147 6.90 1.41 -6.03
C ALA A 147 8.31 1.51 -5.42
N GLY A 148 8.48 2.27 -4.34
CA GLY A 148 9.75 2.39 -3.62
C GLY A 148 10.15 1.10 -2.89
N PHE A 149 9.17 0.34 -2.40
CA PHE A 149 9.40 -0.96 -1.77
C PHE A 149 9.83 -2.05 -2.77
N ALA A 150 9.38 -1.99 -4.02
CA ALA A 150 9.68 -3.00 -5.04
C ALA A 150 11.17 -3.34 -5.23
N PRO A 151 12.07 -2.37 -5.47
CA PRO A 151 13.51 -2.66 -5.58
C PRO A 151 14.12 -3.14 -4.25
N ILE A 152 13.64 -2.64 -3.10
CA ILE A 152 14.08 -3.09 -1.78
C ILE A 152 13.75 -4.57 -1.58
N ALA A 153 12.55 -4.98 -1.98
CA ALA A 153 12.10 -6.37 -1.94
C ALA A 153 12.88 -7.27 -2.91
N PHE A 154 13.21 -6.77 -4.10
CA PHE A 154 14.04 -7.49 -5.06
C PHE A 154 15.45 -7.75 -4.53
N MET A 155 16.09 -6.73 -3.94
CA MET A 155 17.39 -6.88 -3.29
C MET A 155 17.32 -7.72 -2.00
N GLY A 156 16.11 -7.94 -1.49
CA GLY A 156 15.78 -8.98 -0.52
C GLY A 156 15.55 -10.35 -1.16
N ALA A 157 16.06 -10.62 -2.36
CA ALA A 157 15.94 -11.91 -3.06
C ALA A 157 14.49 -12.37 -3.33
N SER A 158 13.53 -11.44 -3.45
CA SER A 158 12.14 -11.77 -3.79
C SER A 158 11.67 -11.07 -5.07
N SER A 159 11.81 -11.76 -6.21
CA SER A 159 11.29 -11.30 -7.50
C SER A 159 9.76 -11.22 -7.51
N SER A 160 9.08 -12.14 -6.82
CA SER A 160 7.61 -12.12 -6.71
C SER A 160 7.10 -10.92 -5.92
N SER A 161 7.76 -10.55 -4.81
CA SER A 161 7.40 -9.35 -4.04
C SER A 161 7.62 -8.06 -4.85
N LEU A 162 8.64 -8.00 -5.71
CA LEU A 162 8.82 -6.90 -6.66
C LEU A 162 7.65 -6.82 -7.65
N GLN A 163 7.26 -7.94 -8.27
CA GLN A 163 6.18 -7.93 -9.25
C GLN A 163 4.84 -7.55 -8.62
N LEU A 164 4.56 -8.06 -7.43
CA LEU A 164 3.35 -7.75 -6.67
C LEU A 164 3.30 -6.26 -6.29
N SER A 165 4.39 -5.73 -5.74
CA SER A 165 4.44 -4.32 -5.30
C SER A 165 4.37 -3.34 -6.47
N LEU A 166 5.03 -3.63 -7.60
CA LEU A 166 4.87 -2.84 -8.82
C LEU A 166 3.47 -2.96 -9.39
N GLY A 167 2.89 -4.15 -9.45
CA GLY A 167 1.53 -4.33 -9.96
C GLY A 167 0.49 -3.55 -9.14
N VAL A 168 0.64 -3.52 -7.82
CA VAL A 168 -0.17 -2.66 -6.93
C VAL A 168 0.07 -1.18 -7.21
N ALA A 169 1.34 -0.75 -7.30
CA ALA A 169 1.68 0.65 -7.59
C ALA A 169 1.05 1.14 -8.90
N PHE A 170 1.18 0.37 -9.98
CA PHE A 170 0.59 0.71 -11.27
C PHE A 170 -0.93 0.57 -11.30
N GLY A 171 -1.50 -0.40 -10.59
CA GLY A 171 -2.94 -0.51 -10.40
C GLY A 171 -3.52 0.76 -9.76
N ILE A 172 -2.90 1.23 -8.67
CA ILE A 172 -3.30 2.46 -8.01
C ILE A 172 -3.04 3.69 -8.90
N ALA A 173 -1.93 3.74 -9.63
CA ALA A 173 -1.67 4.82 -10.58
C ALA A 173 -2.76 4.91 -11.65
N GLY A 174 -3.24 3.77 -12.18
CA GLY A 174 -4.39 3.71 -13.09
C GLY A 174 -5.66 4.31 -12.49
N ILE A 175 -5.96 4.01 -11.22
CA ILE A 175 -7.10 4.60 -10.49
C ILE A 175 -6.92 6.12 -10.36
N VAL A 176 -5.75 6.58 -9.95
CA VAL A 176 -5.44 8.01 -9.75
C VAL A 176 -5.59 8.79 -11.06
N VAL A 177 -5.04 8.27 -12.16
CA VAL A 177 -5.16 8.89 -13.50
C VAL A 177 -6.63 8.98 -13.93
N GLY A 178 -7.44 7.95 -13.70
CA GLY A 178 -8.87 7.94 -14.04
C GLY A 178 -9.70 8.98 -13.27
N HIS A 179 -9.22 9.40 -12.11
CA HIS A 179 -9.91 10.33 -11.21
C HIS A 179 -9.29 11.74 -11.16
N LEU A 180 -8.20 11.99 -11.89
CA LEU A 180 -7.50 13.28 -11.88
C LEU A 180 -8.38 14.44 -12.39
N SER A 181 -9.20 14.19 -13.42
CA SER A 181 -10.08 15.21 -14.03
C SER A 181 -11.41 15.37 -13.29
N ARG A 182 -11.87 14.33 -12.57
CA ARG A 182 -13.14 14.32 -11.83
C ARG A 182 -12.98 13.47 -10.56
N PRO A 183 -12.60 14.10 -9.44
CA PRO A 183 -12.36 13.40 -8.18
C PRO A 183 -13.70 12.89 -7.62
N ASN A 184 -13.97 11.60 -7.82
CA ASN A 184 -15.08 10.89 -7.17
C ASN A 184 -14.58 9.69 -6.36
N TYR A 185 -13.27 9.48 -6.35
CA TYR A 185 -12.65 8.39 -5.61
C TYR A 185 -12.75 8.63 -4.10
N ARG A 186 -12.80 7.53 -3.34
CA ARG A 186 -12.78 7.52 -1.90
C ARG A 186 -11.79 6.45 -1.44
N PHE A 187 -11.01 6.80 -0.43
CA PHE A 187 -10.11 5.87 0.26
C PHE A 187 -10.73 5.51 1.61
N GLY A 188 -11.66 4.56 1.62
CA GLY A 188 -12.35 4.10 2.83
C GLY A 188 -11.65 2.95 3.56
N TRP A 189 -12.36 2.37 4.53
CA TRP A 189 -11.83 1.29 5.38
C TRP A 189 -11.44 0.04 4.58
N ALA A 190 -12.15 -0.29 3.50
CA ALA A 190 -11.78 -1.43 2.64
C ALA A 190 -10.44 -1.19 1.92
N SER A 191 -10.17 0.02 1.43
CA SER A 191 -8.88 0.37 0.81
C SER A 191 -7.74 0.33 1.82
N LEU A 192 -8.00 0.78 3.05
CA LEU A 192 -7.02 0.79 4.13
C LEU A 192 -6.73 -0.61 4.69
N LEU A 193 -7.77 -1.35 5.12
CA LEU A 193 -7.63 -2.64 5.78
C LEU A 193 -7.43 -3.80 4.80
N GLY A 194 -7.87 -3.68 3.55
CA GLY A 194 -7.64 -4.69 2.52
C GLY A 194 -6.38 -4.42 1.72
N GLY A 195 -6.37 -3.30 0.98
CA GLY A 195 -5.31 -2.96 0.04
C GLY A 195 -4.01 -2.56 0.73
N ALA A 196 -4.06 -1.54 1.58
CA ALA A 196 -2.85 -1.05 2.27
C ALA A 196 -2.33 -2.07 3.29
N ALA A 197 -3.20 -2.72 4.07
CA ALA A 197 -2.77 -3.77 4.98
C ALA A 197 -2.25 -5.01 4.24
N GLY A 198 -2.78 -5.32 3.04
CA GLY A 198 -2.21 -6.34 2.16
C GLY A 198 -0.77 -6.04 1.77
N MET A 199 -0.48 -4.80 1.34
CA MET A 199 0.89 -4.36 1.06
C MET A 199 1.77 -4.31 2.30
N MET A 200 1.23 -3.93 3.45
CA MET A 200 1.93 -4.03 4.74
C MET A 200 2.30 -5.48 5.06
N ALA A 201 1.38 -6.43 4.85
CA ALA A 201 1.65 -7.85 5.05
C ALA A 201 2.74 -8.38 4.09
N VAL A 202 2.79 -7.89 2.85
CA VAL A 202 3.92 -8.15 1.94
C VAL A 202 5.22 -7.61 2.54
N ALA A 203 5.24 -6.36 3.00
CA ALA A 203 6.42 -5.74 3.59
C ALA A 203 6.91 -6.49 4.84
N GLN A 204 5.98 -6.88 5.72
CA GLN A 204 6.28 -7.70 6.90
C GLN A 204 6.80 -9.08 6.52
N THR A 205 6.26 -9.71 5.47
CA THR A 205 6.79 -10.99 4.96
C THR A 205 8.25 -10.86 4.54
N VAL A 206 8.59 -9.83 3.77
CA VAL A 206 9.98 -9.67 3.34
C VAL A 206 10.86 -9.29 4.53
N ALA A 207 10.42 -8.38 5.42
CA ALA A 207 11.22 -7.93 6.56
C ALA A 207 11.50 -9.04 7.59
N LEU A 208 10.50 -9.87 7.90
CA LEU A 208 10.58 -10.90 8.93
C LEU A 208 11.21 -12.20 8.40
N ILE A 209 10.88 -12.60 7.17
CA ILE A 209 11.31 -13.89 6.64
C ILE A 209 12.62 -13.76 5.86
N THR A 210 12.86 -12.61 5.21
CA THR A 210 14.05 -12.45 4.38
C THR A 210 15.19 -11.77 5.14
N ARG A 211 16.22 -12.57 5.47
CA ARG A 211 17.41 -12.14 6.22
C ARG A 211 18.29 -11.06 5.55
N LYS A 212 18.02 -10.67 4.30
CA LYS A 212 18.86 -9.73 3.53
C LYS A 212 18.23 -8.36 3.32
N ILE A 213 17.12 -8.02 3.96
CA ILE A 213 16.52 -6.70 3.75
C ILE A 213 17.38 -5.58 4.34
N ASP A 214 17.43 -4.45 3.63
CA ASP A 214 18.08 -3.25 4.14
C ASP A 214 17.09 -2.46 5.00
N LEU A 215 17.23 -2.60 6.33
CA LEU A 215 16.38 -1.91 7.30
C LEU A 215 16.49 -0.38 7.22
N LEU A 216 17.65 0.15 6.81
CA LEU A 216 17.84 1.59 6.66
C LEU A 216 17.03 2.10 5.46
N ALA A 217 17.05 1.38 4.33
CA ALA A 217 16.24 1.73 3.17
C ALA A 217 14.74 1.72 3.51
N LEU A 218 14.27 0.73 4.29
CA LEU A 218 12.90 0.70 4.79
C LEU A 218 12.57 1.88 5.72
N ALA A 219 13.48 2.23 6.63
CA ALA A 219 13.31 3.38 7.52
C ALA A 219 13.21 4.69 6.75
N VAL A 220 14.04 4.87 5.72
CA VAL A 220 13.97 6.04 4.82
C VAL A 220 12.65 6.03 4.03
N LEU A 221 12.18 4.87 3.56
CA LEU A 221 10.90 4.76 2.87
C LEU A 221 9.73 5.14 3.78
N LEU A 222 9.79 4.80 5.08
CA LEU A 222 8.76 5.19 6.05
C LEU A 222 8.63 6.71 6.22
N LEU A 223 9.68 7.49 5.92
CA LEU A 223 9.61 8.96 5.92
C LEU A 223 8.58 9.49 4.91
N LEU A 224 8.22 8.72 3.88
CA LEU A 224 7.12 9.02 2.97
C LEU A 224 5.83 9.35 3.70
N PHE A 225 5.54 8.63 4.79
CA PHE A 225 4.33 8.84 5.57
C PHE A 225 4.34 10.14 6.40
N LEU A 226 5.51 10.77 6.55
CA LEU A 226 5.65 12.10 7.18
C LEU A 226 5.52 13.24 6.16
N VAL A 227 5.68 12.95 4.85
CA VAL A 227 5.66 13.96 3.78
C VAL A 227 4.38 14.78 3.79
N SER A 228 3.23 14.16 4.07
CA SER A 228 1.96 14.89 4.03
C SER A 228 1.92 16.07 5.00
N SER A 229 2.61 15.97 6.14
CA SER A 229 2.71 17.06 7.11
C SER A 229 3.52 18.24 6.59
N ALA A 230 4.63 17.97 5.91
CA ALA A 230 5.49 19.01 5.33
C ALA A 230 4.87 19.63 4.06
N CYS A 231 4.26 18.79 3.22
CA CYS A 231 3.65 19.22 1.97
C CYS A 231 2.43 20.13 2.20
N ARG A 232 1.67 19.91 3.28
CA ARG A 232 0.53 20.77 3.68
C ARG A 232 0.94 22.24 3.81
N VAL A 233 1.98 22.50 4.62
CA VAL A 233 2.48 23.87 4.88
C VAL A 233 2.90 24.58 3.59
N ILE A 234 3.41 23.82 2.62
CA ILE A 234 3.89 24.35 1.34
C ILE A 234 2.73 24.59 0.38
N LEU A 235 1.80 23.64 0.27
CA LEU A 235 0.61 23.75 -0.60
C LEU A 235 -0.33 24.87 -0.14
N ASP A 236 -0.52 25.04 1.17
CA ASP A 236 -1.32 26.12 1.76
C ASP A 236 -0.72 27.51 1.42
N ARG A 237 0.62 27.59 1.30
CA ARG A 237 1.32 28.83 0.91
C ARG A 237 1.26 29.11 -0.59
N LEU A 238 1.00 28.09 -1.42
CA LEU A 238 1.04 28.20 -2.88
C LEU A 238 -0.33 28.57 -3.50
N ASP A 239 -1.40 28.73 -2.70
CA ASP A 239 -2.77 29.06 -3.12
C ASP A 239 -3.19 28.34 -4.41
N GLN A 240 -2.91 27.03 -4.48
CA GLN A 240 -3.10 26.27 -5.72
C GLN A 240 -4.59 26.01 -5.98
N LYS A 241 -5.16 26.77 -6.91
CA LYS A 241 -6.56 26.65 -7.33
C LYS A 241 -6.88 25.41 -8.16
N THR A 242 -5.87 24.68 -8.64
CA THR A 242 -6.06 23.50 -9.50
C THR A 242 -5.79 22.19 -8.75
N PRO A 243 -6.81 21.34 -8.53
CA PRO A 243 -6.66 20.11 -7.74
C PRO A 243 -5.71 19.09 -8.38
N ALA A 244 -5.63 19.06 -9.71
CA ALA A 244 -4.70 18.20 -10.44
C ALA A 244 -3.23 18.61 -10.19
N LEU A 245 -2.92 19.90 -10.19
CA LEU A 245 -1.56 20.39 -9.93
C LEU A 245 -1.13 20.07 -8.49
N ALA A 246 -2.01 20.31 -7.51
CA ALA A 246 -1.76 19.98 -6.12
C ALA A 246 -1.48 18.48 -5.93
N THR A 247 -2.19 17.63 -6.70
CA THR A 247 -1.97 16.18 -6.73
C THR A 247 -0.60 15.81 -7.29
N PHE A 248 -0.16 16.44 -8.37
CA PHE A 248 1.17 16.21 -8.94
C PHE A 248 2.29 16.69 -8.02
N VAL A 249 2.14 17.86 -7.40
CA VAL A 249 3.11 18.40 -6.43
C VAL A 249 3.23 17.45 -5.25
N PHE A 250 2.10 17.00 -4.69
CA PHE A 250 2.07 16.01 -3.61
C PHE A 250 2.77 14.69 -4.01
N ALA A 251 2.47 14.16 -5.20
CA ALA A 251 3.15 12.97 -5.73
C ALA A 251 4.66 13.19 -5.86
N GLY A 252 5.09 14.36 -6.33
CA GLY A 252 6.49 14.76 -6.41
C GLY A 252 7.19 14.73 -5.04
N PHE A 253 6.56 15.29 -4.00
CA PHE A 253 7.08 15.23 -2.64
C PHE A 253 7.13 13.79 -2.08
N CYS A 254 6.13 12.96 -2.38
CA CYS A 254 6.15 11.55 -1.97
C CYS A 254 7.28 10.75 -2.65
N LEU A 255 7.66 11.12 -3.88
CA LEU A 255 8.75 10.45 -4.61
C LEU A 255 10.11 10.69 -3.97
N VAL A 256 10.35 11.82 -3.30
CA VAL A 256 11.65 12.15 -2.70
C VAL A 256 12.14 11.06 -1.72
N PRO A 257 11.41 10.69 -0.65
CA PRO A 257 11.84 9.63 0.25
C PRO A 257 11.87 8.25 -0.40
N ALA A 258 11.00 7.98 -1.38
CA ALA A 258 11.05 6.71 -2.12
C ALA A 258 12.33 6.58 -2.93
N VAL A 259 12.71 7.61 -3.71
CA VAL A 259 13.96 7.65 -4.47
C VAL A 259 15.17 7.61 -3.53
N ALA A 260 15.13 8.35 -2.42
CA ALA A 260 16.18 8.32 -1.42
C ALA A 260 16.37 6.92 -0.80
N ALA A 261 15.28 6.21 -0.50
CA ALA A 261 15.34 4.84 0.01
C ALA A 261 16.00 3.88 -0.99
N VAL A 262 15.65 3.99 -2.27
CA VAL A 262 16.27 3.21 -3.35
C VAL A 262 17.74 3.57 -3.51
N ALA A 263 18.09 4.86 -3.47
CA ALA A 263 19.47 5.32 -3.56
C ALA A 263 20.33 4.80 -2.39
N VAL A 264 19.82 4.85 -1.16
CA VAL A 264 20.48 4.29 0.03
C VAL A 264 20.70 2.80 -0.13
N MET A 265 19.69 2.06 -0.59
CA MET A 265 19.81 0.63 -0.85
C MET A 265 20.90 0.33 -1.90
N LEU A 266 20.90 1.04 -3.03
CA LEU A 266 21.89 0.87 -4.10
C LEU A 266 23.31 1.22 -3.63
N ALA A 267 23.45 2.30 -2.87
CA ALA A 267 24.75 2.73 -2.33
C ALA A 267 25.33 1.70 -1.35
N ARG A 268 24.49 1.05 -0.54
CA ARG A 268 24.94 0.07 0.47
C ARG A 268 25.19 -1.33 -0.09
N LYS A 269 24.39 -1.78 -1.05
CA LYS A 269 24.49 -3.14 -1.62
C LYS A 269 25.32 -3.22 -2.90
N GLY A 270 25.72 -2.08 -3.46
CA GLY A 270 26.46 -2.01 -4.71
C GLY A 270 25.60 -2.34 -5.95
N PHE A 271 26.10 -1.96 -7.13
CA PHE A 271 25.48 -2.25 -8.44
C PHE A 271 25.70 -3.70 -8.91
N SER A 272 25.88 -4.66 -7.99
CA SER A 272 25.94 -6.08 -8.34
C SER A 272 24.51 -6.60 -8.51
N LEU A 273 23.94 -6.34 -9.68
CA LEU A 273 22.79 -7.09 -10.17
C LEU A 273 23.18 -8.57 -10.14
N PRO A 274 22.39 -9.47 -9.53
CA PRO A 274 22.61 -10.89 -9.71
C PRO A 274 22.40 -11.19 -11.20
N LEU A 275 23.51 -11.48 -11.90
CA LEU A 275 23.52 -12.08 -13.23
C LEU A 275 22.99 -13.51 -13.15
#